data_AF-C7XES9-F1
#
_entry.id   AF-C7XES9-F1
#
_cell.length_a   1.000
_cell.length_b   1.000
_cell.length_c   1.000
_cell.angle_alpha   90.00
_cell.angle_beta   90.00
_cell.angle_gamma   90.00
#
_symmetry.space_group_name_H-M   'P 1'
#
loop_
_entity.id
_entity.type
_entity.pdbx_description
1 polymer ?
#
loop_
_entity_poly.entity_id
_entity_poly.type
_entity_poly.pdbx_seq_one_letter_code
_entity_poly.pdbx_strand_id
1 'polypeptide(L)'
;MFIPSKIEQLIIDNKLTKKSFCEKVSISVQGLDNILKGADLGSSKLERIADFFKLPIDYFFDRDINVDNSIGHHVNGNGNKVSGDITLSECKNELEKLRLLIKEKEERIKDKDEMIALLKQQLNK
;
A
#
# COMPACT_ATOMS: atom_id res chain seq x y z
N MET A 1 -13.60 -17.92 -11.67
CA MET A 1 -13.93 -19.29 -11.17
C MET A 1 -13.11 -19.59 -9.91
N PHE A 2 -13.61 -20.34 -8.92
CA PHE A 2 -12.78 -20.71 -7.75
C PHE A 2 -11.64 -21.64 -8.15
N ILE A 3 -10.45 -21.45 -7.59
CA ILE A 3 -9.23 -22.22 -7.89
C ILE A 3 -8.77 -22.94 -6.62
N PRO A 4 -9.18 -24.21 -6.40
CA PRO A 4 -8.80 -24.98 -5.22
C PRO A 4 -7.30 -25.24 -5.10
N SER A 5 -6.59 -25.38 -6.23
CA SER A 5 -5.15 -25.70 -6.26
C SER A 5 -4.27 -24.63 -5.61
N LYS A 6 -4.74 -23.38 -5.55
CA LYS A 6 -4.04 -22.29 -4.83
C LYS A 6 -3.91 -22.57 -3.34
N ILE A 7 -4.89 -23.25 -2.73
CA ILE A 7 -4.83 -23.62 -1.31
C ILE A 7 -3.74 -24.66 -1.09
N GLU A 8 -3.63 -25.67 -1.97
CA GLU A 8 -2.61 -26.70 -1.87
C GLU A 8 -1.20 -26.15 -2.05
N GLN A 9 -1.00 -25.24 -3.01
CA GLN A 9 0.27 -24.53 -3.20
C GLN A 9 0.67 -23.75 -1.95
N LEU A 10 -0.24 -22.98 -1.37
CA LEU A 10 0.04 -22.21 -0.15
C LEU A 10 0.44 -23.08 1.04
N ILE A 11 -0.15 -24.27 1.19
CA ILE A 11 0.24 -25.24 2.22
C ILE A 11 1.69 -25.69 2.01
N ILE A 12 2.07 -26.00 0.76
CA ILE A 12 3.42 -26.44 0.38
C ILE A 12 4.44 -25.30 0.60
N ASP A 13 4.14 -24.10 0.10
CA ASP A 13 5.04 -22.94 0.17
C ASP A 13 5.32 -22.51 1.62
N ASN A 14 4.31 -22.64 2.50
CA ASN A 14 4.45 -22.33 3.92
C ASN A 14 5.02 -23.51 4.74
N LYS A 15 5.45 -24.60 4.10
CA LYS A 15 5.99 -25.82 4.74
C LYS A 15 5.03 -26.40 5.78
N LEU A 16 3.73 -26.31 5.54
CA LEU A 16 2.69 -26.83 6.42
C LEU A 16 2.27 -28.23 5.99
N THR A 17 1.85 -29.05 6.95
CA THR A 17 1.16 -30.31 6.64
C THR A 17 -0.34 -30.04 6.51
N LYS A 18 -1.03 -30.82 5.66
CA LYS A 18 -2.51 -30.73 5.51
C LYS A 18 -3.21 -30.83 6.86
N LYS A 19 -2.73 -31.70 7.76
CA LYS A 19 -3.26 -31.87 9.12
C LYS A 19 -3.08 -30.60 9.97
N SER A 20 -1.86 -30.05 10.05
CA SER A 20 -1.59 -28.85 10.85
C SER A 20 -2.35 -27.63 10.32
N PHE A 21 -2.46 -27.49 9.00
CA PHE A 21 -3.27 -26.44 8.39
C PHE A 21 -4.76 -26.58 8.75
N CYS A 22 -5.33 -27.78 8.59
CA CYS A 22 -6.72 -28.07 8.90
C CYS A 22 -7.07 -27.76 10.37
N GLU A 23 -6.17 -28.08 11.30
CA GLU A 23 -6.33 -27.76 12.73
C GLU A 23 -6.39 -26.24 12.96
N LYS A 24 -5.47 -25.48 12.35
CA LYS A 24 -5.40 -24.01 12.53
C LYS A 24 -6.58 -23.27 11.93
N VAL A 25 -7.11 -23.74 10.79
CA VAL A 25 -8.26 -23.12 10.11
C VAL A 25 -9.60 -23.74 10.56
N SER A 26 -9.55 -24.73 11.45
CA SER A 26 -10.66 -25.59 11.90
C SER A 26 -11.55 -26.08 10.75
N ILE A 27 -10.92 -26.69 9.76
CA ILE A 27 -11.56 -27.45 8.68
C ILE A 27 -11.17 -28.92 8.86
N SER A 28 -12.04 -29.86 8.50
CA SER A 28 -11.68 -31.28 8.54
C SER A 28 -10.77 -31.63 7.34
N VAL A 29 -9.85 -32.59 7.52
CA VAL A 29 -8.96 -33.05 6.44
C VAL A 29 -9.78 -33.58 5.25
N GLN A 30 -10.84 -34.34 5.51
CA GLN A 30 -11.77 -34.80 4.48
C GLN A 30 -12.48 -33.63 3.76
N GLY A 31 -12.83 -32.58 4.51
CA GLY A 31 -13.42 -31.37 3.94
C GLY A 31 -12.45 -30.69 2.99
N LEU A 32 -11.18 -30.53 3.39
CA LEU A 32 -10.13 -29.99 2.52
C LEU A 32 -9.94 -30.82 1.26
N ASP A 33 -9.86 -32.15 1.37
CA ASP A 33 -9.70 -33.03 0.21
C ASP A 33 -10.89 -32.93 -0.76
N ASN A 34 -12.11 -32.78 -0.25
CA ASN A 34 -13.30 -32.56 -1.08
C ASN A 34 -13.23 -31.20 -1.80
N ILE A 35 -12.81 -30.13 -1.11
CA ILE A 35 -12.63 -28.80 -1.71
C ILE A 35 -11.59 -28.85 -2.84
N LEU A 36 -10.46 -29.53 -2.62
CA LEU A 36 -9.42 -29.71 -3.63
C LEU A 36 -9.90 -30.49 -4.87
N LYS A 37 -10.89 -31.38 -4.69
CA LYS A 37 -11.57 -32.11 -5.78
C LYS A 37 -12.68 -31.31 -6.47
N GLY A 38 -12.93 -30.07 -6.05
CA GLY A 38 -13.93 -29.18 -6.65
C GLY A 38 -15.27 -29.14 -5.93
N ALA A 39 -15.36 -29.59 -4.67
CA ALA A 39 -16.54 -29.36 -3.85
C ALA A 39 -16.68 -27.87 -3.47
N ASP A 40 -17.92 -27.42 -3.28
CA ASP A 40 -18.20 -26.05 -2.89
C ASP A 40 -17.61 -25.70 -1.53
N LEU A 41 -16.94 -24.56 -1.48
CA LEU A 41 -16.38 -23.99 -0.27
C LEU A 41 -17.26 -22.85 0.22
N GLY A 42 -17.92 -23.05 1.37
CA GLY A 42 -18.70 -22.00 2.01
C GLY A 42 -17.85 -20.78 2.39
N SER A 43 -18.42 -19.58 2.29
CA SER A 43 -17.75 -18.30 2.52
C SER A 43 -17.03 -18.23 3.88
N SER A 44 -17.65 -18.69 4.95
CA SER A 44 -17.03 -18.67 6.29
C SER A 44 -15.78 -19.52 6.39
N LYS A 45 -15.69 -20.64 5.66
CA LYS A 45 -14.46 -21.45 5.62
C LYS A 45 -13.40 -20.76 4.78
N LEU A 46 -13.80 -20.17 3.65
CA LEU A 46 -12.89 -19.44 2.77
C LEU A 46 -12.27 -18.21 3.46
N GLU A 47 -13.07 -17.46 4.23
CA GLU A 47 -12.62 -16.31 5.02
C GLU A 47 -11.50 -16.72 5.99
N ARG A 48 -11.70 -17.82 6.73
CA ARG A 48 -10.70 -18.32 7.69
C ARG A 48 -9.40 -18.76 7.00
N ILE A 49 -9.49 -19.34 5.81
CA ILE A 49 -8.31 -19.68 4.99
C ILE A 49 -7.59 -18.41 4.55
N ALA A 50 -8.34 -17.41 4.08
CA ALA A 50 -7.83 -16.13 3.63
C ALA A 50 -7.12 -15.37 4.77
N ASP A 51 -7.74 -15.30 5.94
CA ASP A 51 -7.17 -14.69 7.15
C ASP A 51 -5.89 -15.40 7.60
N PHE A 52 -5.88 -16.74 7.57
CA PHE A 52 -4.72 -17.53 7.95
C PHE A 52 -3.50 -17.22 7.07
N PHE A 53 -3.70 -17.12 5.75
CA PHE A 53 -2.63 -16.77 4.82
C PHE A 53 -2.42 -15.26 4.66
N LYS A 54 -3.27 -14.43 5.28
CA LYS A 54 -3.30 -12.97 5.12
C LYS A 54 -3.42 -12.53 3.65
N LEU A 55 -4.27 -13.23 2.89
CA LEU A 55 -4.52 -12.97 1.48
C LEU A 55 -5.96 -12.49 1.28
N PRO A 56 -6.23 -11.65 0.27
CA PRO A 56 -7.61 -11.34 -0.09
C PRO A 56 -8.34 -12.60 -0.55
N ILE A 57 -9.63 -12.73 -0.23
CA ILE A 57 -10.48 -13.85 -0.67
C ILE A 57 -10.43 -14.02 -2.20
N ASP A 58 -10.34 -12.91 -2.91
CA ASP A 58 -10.24 -12.86 -4.38
C ASP A 58 -9.02 -13.60 -4.92
N TYR A 59 -7.95 -13.78 -4.13
CA TYR A 59 -6.79 -14.58 -4.52
C TYR A 59 -7.18 -15.99 -4.94
N PHE A 60 -8.20 -16.59 -4.30
CA PHE A 60 -8.65 -17.95 -4.59
C PHE A 60 -9.59 -18.04 -5.80
N PHE A 61 -9.82 -16.94 -6.50
CA PHE A 61 -10.65 -16.91 -7.70
C PHE A 61 -9.84 -16.47 -8.91
N ASP A 62 -10.16 -17.08 -10.04
CA ASP A 62 -9.83 -16.58 -11.36
C ASP A 62 -10.86 -15.50 -11.71
N ARG A 63 -10.56 -14.27 -11.33
CA ARG A 63 -11.35 -13.09 -11.68
C ARG A 63 -10.40 -12.04 -12.22
N ASP A 64 -10.62 -11.64 -13.46
CA ASP A 64 -9.99 -10.44 -14.02
C ASP A 64 -10.70 -9.23 -13.42
N ILE A 65 -10.17 -8.73 -12.30
CA ILE A 65 -10.68 -7.53 -11.66
C ILE A 65 -9.97 -6.34 -12.31
N ASN A 66 -10.48 -5.88 -13.45
CA ASN A 66 -10.12 -4.57 -13.98
C ASN A 66 -10.81 -3.51 -13.10
N VAL A 67 -10.16 -3.13 -12.01
CA VAL A 67 -10.58 -1.96 -11.23
C VAL A 67 -10.11 -0.73 -12.00
N ASP A 68 -10.99 -0.14 -12.79
CA ASP A 68 -10.72 1.14 -13.44
C ASP A 68 -10.75 2.24 -12.38
N ASN A 69 -9.61 2.47 -11.71
CA ASN A 69 -9.43 3.50 -10.69
C ASN A 69 -9.27 4.91 -11.32
N SER A 70 -9.85 5.18 -12.48
CA SER A 70 -9.65 6.43 -13.22
C SER A 70 -10.59 7.56 -12.79
N ILE A 71 -10.69 7.81 -11.47
CA ILE A 71 -11.14 9.12 -10.95
C ILE A 71 -9.90 9.96 -10.64
N GLY A 72 -9.34 10.59 -11.67
CA GLY A 72 -8.38 11.71 -11.55
C GLY A 72 -7.00 11.42 -10.92
N HIS A 73 -6.77 10.27 -10.30
CA HIS A 73 -5.49 9.89 -9.69
C HIS A 73 -5.15 8.44 -10.02
N HIS A 74 -3.96 8.20 -10.59
CA HIS A 74 -3.43 6.86 -10.84
C HIS A 74 -3.10 6.17 -9.51
N VAL A 75 -4.05 5.42 -8.96
CA VAL A 75 -3.83 4.59 -7.77
C VAL A 75 -3.69 3.14 -8.23
N ASN A 76 -2.44 2.67 -8.27
CA ASN A 76 -2.14 1.27 -8.56
C ASN A 76 -1.88 0.53 -7.24
N GLY A 77 -2.72 -0.46 -6.92
CA GLY A 77 -2.58 -1.21 -5.68
C GLY A 77 -3.47 -2.44 -5.67
N ASN A 78 -2.90 -3.60 -5.35
CA ASN A 78 -3.64 -4.84 -5.11
C ASN A 78 -3.45 -5.25 -3.63
N GLY A 79 -4.56 -5.47 -2.93
CA GLY A 79 -4.67 -6.12 -1.61
C GLY A 79 -3.62 -5.78 -0.53
N ASN A 80 -3.66 -4.57 0.07
CA ASN A 80 -2.86 -4.11 1.23
C ASN A 80 -1.48 -3.47 0.97
N LYS A 81 -1.12 -3.14 -0.26
CA LYS A 81 -0.06 -2.16 -0.55
C LYS A 81 -0.61 -1.02 -1.39
N VAL A 82 -0.96 0.07 -0.71
CA VAL A 82 -1.18 1.37 -1.36
C VAL A 82 0.21 1.94 -1.65
N SER A 83 0.67 1.79 -2.88
CA SER A 83 1.83 2.52 -3.40
C SER A 83 1.36 3.35 -4.58
N GLY A 84 0.81 4.53 -4.25
CA GLY A 84 0.48 5.58 -5.19
C GLY A 84 0.97 6.91 -4.60
N ASP A 85 1.26 7.87 -5.48
CA ASP A 85 1.84 9.20 -5.20
C ASP A 85 1.01 10.13 -4.28
N ILE A 86 0.03 9.60 -3.54
CA ILE A 86 -0.88 10.38 -2.68
C ILE A 86 -0.09 11.10 -1.58
N THR A 87 0.93 10.47 -0.99
CA THR A 87 1.67 11.07 0.13
C THR A 87 2.90 11.87 -0.31
N LEU A 88 3.49 11.58 -1.47
CA LEU A 88 4.77 12.16 -1.88
C LEU A 88 4.60 13.45 -2.71
N SER A 89 3.50 13.59 -3.45
CA SER A 89 3.22 14.78 -4.27
C SER A 89 3.01 16.03 -3.40
N GLU A 90 2.24 15.91 -2.32
CA GLU A 90 2.00 17.02 -1.39
C GLU A 90 3.28 17.44 -0.66
N CYS A 91 4.09 16.48 -0.21
CA CYS A 91 5.37 16.75 0.46
C CYS A 91 6.41 17.40 -0.48
N LYS A 92 6.44 17.00 -1.76
CA LYS A 92 7.31 17.64 -2.78
C LYS A 92 6.89 19.09 -3.06
N ASN A 93 5.59 19.35 -3.19
CA ASN A 93 5.07 20.71 -3.38
C ASN A 93 5.34 21.61 -2.17
N GLU A 94 5.22 21.07 -0.96
CA GLU A 94 5.51 21.81 0.26
C GLU A 94 7.01 22.15 0.39
N LEU A 95 7.90 21.22 0.03
CA LEU A 95 9.35 21.46 -0.01
C LEU A 95 9.75 22.55 -1.00
N GLU A 96 9.19 22.56 -2.20
CA GLU A 96 9.41 23.60 -3.20
C GLU A 96 8.97 24.98 -2.68
N LYS A 97 7.77 25.05 -2.09
CA LYS A 97 7.24 26.30 -1.53
C LYS A 97 8.08 26.83 -0.37
N LEU A 98 8.53 25.94 0.52
CA LEU A 98 9.42 26.29 1.64
C LEU A 98 10.78 26.80 1.14
N ARG A 99 11.36 26.18 0.11
CA ARG A 99 12.61 26.64 -0.52
C ARG A 99 12.48 28.03 -1.12
N LEU A 100 11.37 28.32 -1.80
CA LEU A 100 11.11 29.63 -2.38
C LEU A 100 10.98 30.72 -1.29
N LEU A 101 10.25 30.41 -0.22
CA LEU A 101 10.09 31.31 0.94
C LEU A 101 11.43 31.63 1.64
N ILE A 102 12.32 30.65 1.75
CA ILE A 102 13.65 30.86 2.32
C ILE A 102 14.45 31.80 1.42
N LYS A 103 14.47 31.55 0.10
CA LYS A 103 15.18 32.39 -0.87
C LYS A 103 14.72 33.86 -0.81
N GLU A 104 13.41 34.11 -0.81
CA GLU A 104 12.87 35.47 -0.68
C GLU A 104 13.23 36.14 0.66
N LYS A 105 13.32 35.36 1.75
CA LYS A 105 13.72 35.88 3.06
C LYS A 105 15.19 36.24 3.09
N GLU A 106 16.06 35.42 2.50
CA GLU A 106 17.50 35.69 2.40
C GLU A 106 17.79 36.95 1.56
N GLU A 107 17.10 37.09 0.41
CA GLU A 107 17.23 38.27 -0.44
C GLU A 107 16.77 39.54 0.30
N ARG A 108 15.64 39.49 1.02
CA ARG A 108 15.19 40.61 1.86
C ARG A 108 16.12 40.95 3.01
N ILE A 109 16.85 39.98 3.55
CA ILE A 109 17.86 40.24 4.59
C ILE A 109 19.04 40.97 3.96
N LYS A 110 19.52 40.50 2.81
CA LYS A 110 20.62 41.12 2.07
C LYS A 110 20.32 42.58 1.73
N ASP A 111 19.15 42.87 1.19
CA ASP A 111 18.76 44.24 0.84
C ASP A 111 18.73 45.17 2.06
N LYS A 112 18.27 44.65 3.21
CA LYS A 112 18.26 45.40 4.47
C LYS A 112 19.67 45.65 5.00
N ASP A 113 20.56 44.67 4.91
CA ASP A 113 21.96 44.83 5.33
C ASP A 113 22.70 45.85 4.46
N GLU A 114 22.47 45.85 3.14
CA GLU A 114 22.99 46.86 2.23
C GLU A 114 22.45 48.26 2.57
N MET A 115 21.15 48.38 2.85
CA MET A 115 20.54 49.65 3.26
C MET A 115 21.09 50.16 4.59
N ILE A 116 21.28 49.28 5.57
CA ILE A 116 21.89 49.61 6.86
C ILE A 116 23.33 50.09 6.65
N ALA A 117 24.11 49.43 5.78
CA ALA A 117 25.48 49.84 5.47
C ALA A 117 25.54 51.25 4.87
N LEU A 118 24.66 51.54 3.91
CA LEU A 118 24.56 52.87 3.30
C LEU A 118 24.18 53.95 4.32
N LEU A 119 23.19 53.68 5.18
CA LEU A 119 22.79 54.61 6.24
C LEU A 119 23.90 54.86 7.26
N LYS A 120 24.62 53.82 7.68
CA LYS A 120 25.80 53.96 8.55
C LYS A 120 26.90 54.80 7.90
N GLN A 121 27.10 54.67 6.60
CA GLN A 121 28.09 55.45 5.85
C GLN A 121 27.70 56.93 5.73
N GLN A 122 26.40 57.24 5.69
CA GLN A 122 25.89 58.61 5.71
C GLN A 122 25.98 59.26 7.10
N LEU A 123 25.79 58.49 8.17
CA LEU A 123 25.90 58.97 9.56
C LEU A 123 27.34 59.20 10.04
N ASN A 124 28.32 58.53 9.41
CA ASN A 124 29.75 58.68 9.71
C ASN A 124 30.45 59.74 8.84
N LYS A 125 29.70 60.57 8.12
CA LYS A 125 30.18 61.78 7.42
C LYS A 125 29.77 63.03 8.18
#